data_AF-A0A369GMG7-F1
#
_entry.id   AF-A0A369GMG7-F1
#
_cell.length_a   1.000
_cell.length_b   1.000
_cell.length_c   1.000
_cell.angle_alpha   90.00
_cell.angle_beta   90.00
_cell.angle_gamma   90.00
#
_symmetry.space_group_name_H-M   'P 1'
#
loop_
_entity.id
_entity.type
_entity.pdbx_description
1 polymer ?
#
loop_
_entity_poly.entity_id
_entity_poly.type
_entity_poly.pdbx_seq_one_letter_code
_entity_poly.pdbx_strand_id
1 'polypeptide(L)' 'MPVPFETLLPYAIMVAMFGVTGTGLAFVRTKQNEGKRPRYSLDAWDRVRCAPSVSRAPIN' A
#
# COMPACT_ATOMS: atom_id res chain seq x y z
N MET A 1 -19.72 -27.08 25.30
CA MET A 1 -20.42 -25.78 25.40
C MET A 1 -20.22 -25.02 24.10
N PRO A 2 -21.28 -24.60 23.40
CA PRO A 2 -21.15 -23.80 22.18
C PRO A 2 -20.43 -22.47 22.49
N VAL A 3 -19.59 -22.00 21.56
CA VAL A 3 -18.83 -20.75 21.73
C VAL A 3 -19.79 -19.57 21.66
N PRO A 4 -19.74 -18.62 22.63
CA PRO A 4 -20.60 -17.45 22.63
C PRO A 4 -20.20 -16.49 21.50
N PHE A 5 -21.03 -16.40 20.45
CA PHE A 5 -20.75 -15.64 19.23
C PHE A 5 -20.66 -14.14 19.48
N GLU A 6 -21.33 -13.66 20.52
CA GLU A 6 -21.33 -12.27 20.97
C GLU A 6 -19.93 -11.79 21.32
N THR A 7 -19.09 -12.69 21.82
CA THR A 7 -17.67 -12.39 22.11
C THR A 7 -16.82 -12.28 20.85
N LEU A 8 -17.28 -12.83 19.72
CA LEU A 8 -16.57 -12.82 18.44
C LEU A 8 -16.96 -11.61 17.58
N LEU A 9 -18.13 -10.99 17.81
CA LEU A 9 -18.59 -9.82 17.06
C LEU A 9 -17.59 -8.65 17.09
N PRO A 10 -16.99 -8.26 18.24
CA PRO A 10 -16.01 -7.17 18.27
C PRO A 10 -14.77 -7.49 17.43
N TYR A 11 -14.27 -8.72 17.51
CA TYR A 11 -13.11 -9.16 16.73
C TYR A 11 -13.43 -9.25 15.24
N ALA A 12 -14.60 -9.72 14.87
CA ALA A 12 -15.04 -9.77 13.48
C ALA A 12 -15.12 -8.37 12.86
N ILE A 13 -15.64 -7.38 13.60
CA ILE A 13 -15.68 -5.99 13.16
C ILE A 13 -14.26 -5.44 13.00
N MET A 14 -13.37 -5.67 13.96
CA MET A 14 -11.97 -5.24 13.84
C MET A 14 -11.30 -5.85 12.61
N VAL A 15 -11.40 -7.17 12.43
CA VAL A 15 -10.84 -7.89 11.27
C VAL A 15 -11.42 -7.36 9.96
N ALA A 16 -12.73 -7.10 9.90
CA ALA A 16 -13.37 -6.55 8.72
C ALA A 16 -12.85 -5.15 8.40
N MET A 17 -12.75 -4.26 9.39
CA MET A 17 -12.22 -2.90 9.20
C MET A 17 -10.76 -2.93 8.72
N PHE A 18 -9.90 -3.72 9.36
CA PHE A 18 -8.50 -3.86 8.93
C PHE A 18 -8.40 -4.49 7.53
N GLY A 19 -9.26 -5.45 7.21
CA GLY A 19 -9.34 -6.05 5.88
C GLY A 19 -9.76 -5.05 4.80
N VAL A 20 -10.82 -4.27 5.05
CA VAL A 20 -11.29 -3.22 4.12
C VAL A 20 -10.22 -2.15 3.92
N THR A 21 -9.59 -1.66 5.00
CA THR A 21 -8.54 -0.64 4.88
C THR A 21 -7.31 -1.17 4.14
N GLY A 22 -6.85 -2.39 4.46
CA GLY A 22 -5.69 -3.00 3.81
C GLY A 22 -5.90 -3.26 2.32
N THR A 23 -7.06 -3.83 1.97
CA THR A 23 -7.43 -4.09 0.56
C THR A 23 -7.69 -2.80 -0.21
N GLY A 24 -8.34 -1.81 0.41
CA GLY A 24 -8.57 -0.49 -0.16
C GLY A 24 -7.26 0.22 -0.50
N LEU A 25 -6.30 0.24 0.42
CA LEU A 25 -4.98 0.83 0.17
C LEU A 25 -4.21 0.08 -0.93
N ALA A 26 -4.23 -1.25 -0.91
CA ALA A 26 -3.59 -2.06 -1.95
C ALA A 26 -4.19 -1.78 -3.33
N PHE A 27 -5.51 -1.67 -3.43
CA PHE A 27 -6.21 -1.35 -4.68
C PHE A 27 -5.89 0.05 -5.20
N VAL A 28 -5.88 1.06 -4.34
CA VAL A 28 -5.51 2.43 -4.74
C VAL A 28 -4.07 2.46 -5.26
N ARG A 29 -3.13 1.81 -4.57
CA ARG A 29 -1.72 1.79 -5.00
C ARG A 29 -1.49 1.02 -6.30
N THR A 30 -2.24 -0.06 -6.55
CA THR A 30 -2.15 -0.75 -7.85
C THR A 30 -2.74 0.09 -8.96
N LYS A 31 -3.87 0.78 -8.73
CA LYS A 31 -4.45 1.71 -9.71
C LYS A 31 -3.52 2.88 -10.06
N GLN A 32 -2.84 3.46 -9.08
CA GLN A 32 -1.86 4.52 -9.32
C GLN A 32 -0.64 4.06 -10.12
N ASN A 33 -0.26 2.78 -9.99
CA ASN A 33 0.88 2.20 -10.68
C ASN A 33 0.49 1.48 -11.98
N GLU A 34 -0.61 1.87 -12.64
CA GLU A 34 -1.07 1.26 -13.90
C GLU A 34 -1.34 -0.26 -13.78
N GLY A 35 -1.65 -0.74 -12.59
CA GLY A 35 -1.82 -2.15 -12.27
C GLY A 35 -0.53 -2.88 -11.89
N LYS A 36 0.63 -2.21 -11.95
CA LYS A 36 1.92 -2.79 -11.53
C LYS A 36 2.02 -2.81 -10.00
N ARG A 37 2.76 -3.78 -9.48
CA ARG A 37 3.01 -3.90 -8.03
C ARG A 37 3.86 -2.71 -7.56
N PRO A 38 3.50 -2.05 -6.45
CA PRO A 38 4.31 -0.98 -5.87
C PRO A 38 5.69 -1.53 -5.48
N ARG A 39 6.76 -0.81 -5.81
CA ARG A 39 8.12 -1.13 -5.36
C ARG A 39 8.33 -0.58 -3.95
N TYR A 40 8.83 -1.45 -3.07
CA TYR A 40 9.21 -1.10 -1.70
C TYR A 40 10.74 -1.08 -1.59
N SER A 41 11.28 -0.30 -0.65
CA SER A 41 12.74 -0.21 -0.40
C SER A 41 13.56 0.28 -1.61
N LEU A 42 13.07 1.28 -2.34
CA LEU A 42 13.84 1.91 -3.44
C LEU A 42 15.13 2.53 -2.88
N ASP A 43 16.26 2.21 -3.50
CA ASP A 43 17.57 2.77 -3.17
C ASP A 43 17.81 4.10 -3.92
N ALA A 44 18.92 4.77 -3.62
CA ALA A 44 19.25 6.04 -4.29
C ALA A 44 19.38 5.87 -5.81
N TRP A 45 19.82 4.69 -6.28
CA TRP A 45 20.05 4.42 -7.70
C TRP A 45 18.73 4.14 -8.45
N ASP A 46 17.76 3.46 -7.82
CA ASP A 46 16.42 3.24 -8.36
C ASP A 46 15.65 4.55 -8.50
N ARG A 47 15.84 5.50 -7.57
CA ARG A 47 15.22 6.83 -7.66
C ARG A 47 15.72 7.62 -8.87
N VAL A 48 17.01 7.54 -9.20
CA VAL A 48 17.60 8.22 -10.37
C VAL A 48 17.16 7.57 -11.68
N ARG A 49 17.04 6.24 -11.70
CA ARG A 49 16.65 5.49 -12.91
C ARG A 49 15.14 5.47 -13.18
N CYS A 50 14.32 5.67 -12.15
CA CYS A 50 12.86 5.65 -12.27
C CYS A 50 12.21 7.05 -12.19
N ALA A 51 12.97 8.11 -11.94
CA ALA A 51 12.50 9.47 -12.10
C ALA A 51 12.41 9.82 -13.60
N PRO A 52 11.39 10.59 -14.05
CA PRO A 52 11.49 11.24 -15.34
C PRO A 52 12.79 12.06 -15.31
N SER A 53 13.56 11.99 -16.40
CA SER A 53 14.86 12.64 -16.57
C SER A 53 14.75 14.18 -16.41
N VAL A 54 14.57 14.65 -15.18
CA VAL A 54 14.77 16.04 -14.81
C VAL A 54 16.27 16.23 -14.78
N SER A 55 16.77 16.58 -15.97
CA SER A 55 18.01 17.31 -16.19
C SER A 55 18.12 18.43 -15.16
N ARG A 56 18.74 18.12 -14.03
CA ARG A 56 19.27 19.14 -13.13
C ARG A 56 20.66 19.48 -13.66
N ALA A 57 20.70 20.36 -14.66
CA ALA A 57 21.93 21.04 -15.01
C ALA A 57 22.39 21.83 -13.77
N PRO A 58 23.69 21.79 -13.41
CA PRO A 58 24.21 22.63 -12.34
C PRO A 58 24.13 24.09 -12.81
N ILE A 59 23.36 24.89 -12.08
CA ILE A 59 23.41 26.35 -12.21
C ILE A 59 24.70 26.76 -11.49
N ASN A 60 25.60 27.40 -12.25
CA ASN A 60 26.83 28.02 -11.77
C ASN A 60 26.54 29.08 -10.71
#